data_AF-R7TQ90-F1
#
_entry.id   AF-R7TQ90-F1
#
_cell.length_a   1.000
_cell.length_b   1.000
_cell.length_c   1.000
_cell.angle_alpha   90.00
_cell.angle_beta   90.00
_cell.angle_gamma   90.00
#
_symmetry.space_group_name_H-M   'P 1'
#
loop_
_entity.id
_entity.type
_entity.pdbx_description
1 polymer ?
#
loop_
_entity_poly.entity_id
_entity_poly.type
_entity_poly.pdbx_seq_one_letter_code
_entity_poly.pdbx_strand_id
1 'polypeptide(L)' 'NVVTHVSEGYRMESPDGCPQEIYDIMTETWNINAGQRPSFTETAVKLSAIRANTS' A
#
# COMPACT_ATOMS: atom_id res chain seq x y z
N ASN A 1 -10.42 17.01 -10.30
CA ASN A 1 -10.36 17.01 -8.83
C ASN A 1 -9.90 15.62 -8.38
N VAL A 2 -8.82 15.52 -7.60
CA VAL A 2 -8.23 14.23 -7.17
C VAL A 2 -9.22 13.40 -6.34
N VAL A 3 -10.06 14.07 -5.54
CA VAL A 3 -11.06 13.41 -4.68
C VAL A 3 -12.03 12.58 -5.52
N THR A 4 -12.51 13.11 -6.65
CA THR A 4 -13.44 12.42 -7.55
C THR A 4 -12.86 11.08 -8.05
N HIS A 5 -11.61 11.09 -8.51
CA HIS A 5 -10.97 9.90 -9.07
C HIS A 5 -10.75 8.83 -8.00
N VAL A 6 -10.30 9.23 -6.80
CA VAL A 6 -10.08 8.32 -5.67
C VAL A 6 -11.40 7.67 -5.22
N SER A 7 -12.49 8.42 -5.21
CA SER A 7 -13.83 7.92 -4.88
C SER A 7 -14.36 6.92 -5.92
N GLU A 8 -13.97 7.06 -7.18
CA GLU A 8 -14.29 6.11 -8.27
C GLU A 8 -13.40 4.86 -8.26
N GLY A 9 -12.46 4.76 -7.31
CA GLY A 9 -11.58 3.60 -7.13
C GLY A 9 -10.22 3.73 -7.80
N TYR A 10 -9.92 4.85 -8.47
CA TYR A 10 -8.59 5.07 -9.02
C TYR A 10 -7.52 5.09 -7.92
N ARG A 11 -6.41 4.40 -8.16
CA ARG A 11 -5.18 4.44 -7.35
C ARG A 11 -4.00 4.64 -8.29
N MET A 12 -2.94 5.22 -7.75
CA MET A 12 -1.71 5.42 -8.52
C MET A 12 -1.10 4.06 -8.87
N GLU A 13 -0.55 3.96 -10.08
CA GLU A 13 0.24 2.80 -10.51
C GLU A 13 1.55 2.69 -9.74
N SER A 14 2.18 1.52 -9.79
CA SER A 14 3.48 1.29 -9.15
C SER A 14 4.56 2.16 -9.78
N PRO A 15 5.39 2.87 -9.00
CA PRO A 15 6.54 3.60 -9.52
C PRO A 15 7.60 2.68 -10.13
N ASP A 16 8.39 3.20 -11.06
CA ASP A 16 9.53 2.48 -11.64
C ASP A 16 10.53 2.06 -10.54
N GLY A 17 10.91 0.78 -10.57
CA GLY A 17 11.85 0.20 -9.60
C GLY A 17 11.25 -0.06 -8.21
N CYS A 18 9.96 0.16 -8.01
CA CYS A 18 9.29 -0.18 -6.76
C CYS A 18 9.11 -1.71 -6.63
N PRO A 19 9.58 -2.35 -5.53
CA PRO A 19 9.33 -3.75 -5.28
C PRO A 19 7.82 -4.04 -5.16
N GLN A 20 7.37 -5.14 -5.76
CA GLN A 20 5.95 -5.52 -5.75
C GLN A 20 5.39 -5.58 -4.32
N GLU A 21 6.13 -6.16 -3.38
CA GLU A 21 5.74 -6.32 -1.97
C GLU A 21 5.50 -4.98 -1.27
N ILE A 22 6.24 -3.94 -1.66
CA ILE A 22 6.07 -2.58 -1.13
C ILE A 22 4.81 -1.95 -1.74
N TYR A 23 4.60 -2.11 -3.05
CA TYR A 23 3.40 -1.61 -3.71
C TYR A 23 2.12 -2.29 -3.18
N ASP A 24 2.19 -3.58 -2.88
CA ASP A 24 1.07 -4.32 -2.27
C ASP A 24 0.67 -3.69 -0.93
N ILE A 25 1.64 -3.37 -0.06
CA ILE A 25 1.38 -2.64 1.19
C ILE A 25 0.74 -1.26 0.91
N MET A 26 1.24 -0.51 -0.08
CA MET A 26 0.65 0.79 -0.42
C MET A 26 -0.83 0.63 -0.83
N THR A 27 -1.15 -0.31 -1.71
CA THR A 27 -2.53 -0.53 -2.17
C THR A 27 -3.47 -1.00 -1.06
N GLU A 28 -3.00 -1.83 -0.12
CA GLU A 28 -3.75 -2.20 1.08
C GLU A 28 -4.08 -0.98 1.95
N THR A 29 -3.10 -0.08 2.17
CA THR A 29 -3.33 1.15 2.94
C THR A 29 -4.29 2.12 2.24
N TRP A 30 -4.45 2.00 0.92
CA TRP A 30 -5.38 2.79 0.13
C TRP A 30 -6.74 2.13 -0.09
N ASN A 31 -7.08 1.09 0.66
CA ASN A 31 -8.39 0.45 0.55
C ASN A 31 -9.52 1.48 0.72
N ILE A 32 -10.52 1.39 -0.17
CA ILE A 32 -11.70 2.27 -0.13
C ILE A 32 -12.47 2.12 1.19
N ASN A 33 -12.52 0.90 1.74
CA ASN A 33 -13.05 0.63 3.06
C ASN A 33 -11.96 0.86 4.11
N ALA A 34 -12.15 1.88 4.95
CA ALA A 34 -11.21 2.22 6.02
C ALA A 34 -11.00 1.07 7.02
N GLY A 35 -12.01 0.22 7.27
CA GLY A 35 -11.91 -0.94 8.16
C GLY A 35 -11.17 -2.14 7.56
N GLN A 36 -10.79 -2.07 6.29
CA GLN A 36 -9.95 -3.08 5.61
C GLN A 36 -8.50 -2.63 5.45
N ARG A 37 -8.17 -1.41 5.87
CA ARG A 37 -6.79 -0.92 5.86
C ARG A 37 -6.02 -1.58 7.00
N PRO A 38 -4.75 -1.95 6.79
CA PRO A 38 -3.92 -2.47 7.86
C PRO A 38 -3.68 -1.39 8.91
N SER A 39 -3.53 -1.83 10.16
CA SER A 39 -3.00 -1.01 11.23
C SER A 39 -1.53 -0.65 10.96
N PHE A 40 -1.04 0.37 11.66
CA PHE A 40 0.39 0.70 11.64
C PHE A 40 1.26 -0.46 12.13
N THR A 41 0.78 -1.22 13.12
CA THR A 41 1.48 -2.40 13.64
C THR A 41 1.66 -3.46 12.55
N GLU A 42 0.59 -3.82 11.84
CA GLU A 42 0.66 -4.80 10.76
C GLU A 42 1.56 -4.31 9.61
N THR A 43 1.44 -3.04 9.25
CA THR A 43 2.27 -2.41 8.20
C THR A 43 3.76 -2.46 8.57
N ALA A 44 4.10 -2.13 9.82
CA ALA A 44 5.49 -2.15 10.31
C ALA A 44 6.09 -3.57 10.32
N VAL A 45 5.28 -4.58 10.67
CA VAL A 45 5.68 -5.99 10.61
C VAL A 45 5.99 -6.40 9.16
N LYS A 46 5.10 -6.11 8.21
CA LYS A 46 5.30 -6.42 6.79
C LYS A 46 6.56 -5.75 6.23
N LEU A 47 6.74 -4.45 6.49
CA LEU A 47 7.94 -3.72 6.05
C LEU A 47 9.24 -4.27 6.65
N SER A 48 9.20 -4.70 7.92
CA SER A 48 10.37 -5.30 8.57
C SER A 48 10.74 -6.65 7.97
N ALA A 49 9.74 -7.46 7.56
CA ALA A 49 9.97 -8.72 6.87
C ALA A 49 10.62 -8.52 5.49
N ILE A 50 10.11 -7.56 4.70
CA ILE A 50 10.70 -7.23 3.38
C ILE A 50 12.15 -6.79 3.50
N ARG A 51 12.45 -5.93 4.49
CA ARG A 51 13.82 -5.50 4.77
C ARG A 51 14.74 -6.67 5.09
N ALA A 52 14.26 -7.66 5.85
CA ALA A 52 15.04 -8.84 6.22
C ALA A 52 15.28 -9.80 5.02
N ASN A 53 14.35 -9.87 4.06
CA ASN A 53 14.47 -10.71 2.86
C ASN A 53 15.38 -10.11 1.77
N THR A 54 15.63 -8.81 1.83
CA THR A 54 16.49 -8.08 0.86
C THR A 54 17.95 -8.00 1.35
N SER A 55 18.33 -8.80 2.37
CA SER A 55 19.68 -8.86 2.96
C SER A 55 20.46 -10.09 2.49
#